data_AF-A0A0V0H8G2-F1
#
_entry.id   AF-A0A0V0H8G2-F1
#
_cell.length_a   1.000
_cell.length_b   1.000
_cell.length_c   1.000
_cell.angle_alpha   90.00
_cell.angle_beta   90.00
_cell.angle_gamma   90.00
#
_symmetry.space_group_name_H-M   'P 1'
#
loop_
_entity.id
_entity.type
_entity.pdbx_description
1 polymer ?
#
loop_
_entity_poly.entity_id
_entity_poly.type
_entity_poly.pdbx_seq_one_letter_code
_entity_poly.pdbx_strand_id
1 'polypeptide(L)'
;MFIYLLSFGGKESIGPNNIFSTLSNIRNTLAGEWPPEKLVHVVEKLQCRANGQDGVAIRVSGSFIVGNQFLICGDGMQVEGLPNLKDLSIDIPSKRMGTFHEQFIVEKANIIGRYFITKHELFITQ
;
A
#
# COMPACT_ATOMS: atom_id res chain seq x y z
N MET A 1 3.64 11.95 7.81
CA MET A 1 3.10 11.96 6.44
C MET A 1 1.61 12.22 6.55
N PHE A 2 1.09 13.24 5.87
CA PHE A 2 -0.35 13.54 5.87
C PHE A 2 -0.96 13.05 4.56
N ILE A 3 -2.15 12.44 4.64
CA ILE A 3 -2.96 12.06 3.48
C ILE A 3 -4.19 12.98 3.49
N TYR A 4 -4.47 13.63 2.37
CA TYR A 4 -5.61 14.56 2.26
C TYR A 4 -6.88 13.89 1.77
N LEU A 5 -6.76 12.99 0.78
CA LEU A 5 -7.87 12.29 0.17
C LEU A 5 -7.53 10.82 -0.08
N LEU A 6 -8.46 9.94 0.30
CA LEU A 6 -8.48 8.53 -0.08
C LEU A 6 -9.68 8.28 -0.99
N SER A 7 -9.48 7.61 -2.13
CA SER A 7 -10.54 7.07 -2.96
C SER A 7 -10.49 5.54 -2.91
N PHE A 8 -11.61 4.93 -2.52
CA PHE A 8 -11.76 3.48 -2.46
C PHE A 8 -13.18 3.07 -2.91
N GLY A 9 -13.28 2.16 -3.89
CA GLY A 9 -14.57 1.69 -4.40
C GLY A 9 -15.48 2.80 -4.93
N GLY A 10 -14.89 3.86 -5.51
CA GLY A 10 -15.60 5.05 -6.00
C GLY A 10 -16.07 6.03 -4.91
N LYS A 11 -15.76 5.78 -3.64
CA LYS A 11 -16.07 6.70 -2.52
C LYS A 11 -14.82 7.44 -2.08
N GLU A 12 -14.98 8.73 -1.77
CA GLU A 12 -13.90 9.58 -1.28
C GLU A 12 -14.01 9.82 0.23
N SER A 13 -12.87 9.70 0.92
CA SER A 13 -12.69 10.03 2.33
C SER A 13 -11.70 11.18 2.43
N ILE A 14 -12.16 12.33 2.94
CA ILE A 14 -11.37 13.55 3.03
C ILE A 14 -10.96 13.79 4.48
N GLY A 15 -9.69 14.11 4.68
CA GLY A 15 -9.11 14.43 5.98
C GLY A 15 -8.72 13.21 6.82
N PRO A 16 -7.80 13.38 7.78
CA PRO A 16 -7.08 12.29 8.43
C PRO A 16 -8.00 11.34 9.21
N ASN A 17 -9.02 11.85 9.90
CA ASN A 17 -9.92 11.03 10.71
C ASN A 17 -10.79 10.10 9.85
N ASN A 18 -11.36 10.64 8.76
CA ASN A 18 -12.18 9.86 7.85
C ASN A 18 -11.33 8.81 7.12
N ILE A 19 -10.15 9.22 6.65
CA ILE A 19 -9.19 8.32 6.01
C ILE A 19 -8.79 7.19 6.97
N PHE A 20 -8.45 7.52 8.22
CA PHE A 20 -8.09 6.53 9.23
C PHE A 20 -9.23 5.54 9.48
N SER A 21 -10.47 6.03 9.61
CA SER A 21 -11.66 5.18 9.78
C SER A 21 -11.87 4.26 8.58
N THR A 22 -11.80 4.80 7.35
CA THR A 22 -11.94 4.00 6.12
C THR A 22 -10.85 2.94 6.00
N LEU A 23 -9.58 3.28 6.21
CA LEU A 23 -8.48 2.32 6.15
C LEU A 23 -8.59 1.25 7.24
N SER A 24 -9.02 1.64 8.45
CA SER A 24 -9.26 0.70 9.54
C SER A 24 -10.37 -0.29 9.20
N ASN A 25 -11.46 0.19 8.59
CA ASN A 25 -12.56 -0.67 8.14
C ASN A 25 -12.11 -1.62 7.03
N ILE A 26 -11.39 -1.14 6.02
CA ILE A 26 -10.83 -1.99 4.95
C ILE A 26 -9.95 -3.09 5.56
N ARG A 27 -9.03 -2.72 6.46
CA ARG A 27 -8.16 -3.69 7.15
C ARG A 27 -8.98 -4.73 7.89
N ASN A 28 -10.00 -4.32 8.65
CA ASN A 28 -10.84 -5.24 9.41
C ASN A 28 -11.65 -6.16 8.48
N THR A 29 -12.15 -5.66 7.35
CA THR A 29 -12.85 -6.47 6.33
C THR A 29 -11.93 -7.50 5.69
N LEU A 30 -10.70 -7.13 5.34
CA LEU A 30 -9.72 -8.02 4.72
C LEU A 30 -9.15 -9.04 5.72
N ALA A 31 -8.95 -8.63 6.97
CA ALA A 31 -8.42 -9.49 8.02
C ALA A 31 -9.48 -10.42 8.63
N GLY A 32 -10.78 -10.18 8.45
CA GLY A 32 -11.86 -10.99 9.00
C GLY A 32 -11.76 -11.19 10.52
N GLU A 33 -12.21 -12.36 11.01
CA GLU A 33 -12.13 -12.74 12.44
C GLU A 33 -10.76 -13.31 12.86
N TRP A 34 -9.69 -13.16 12.05
CA TRP A 34 -8.46 -13.96 12.19
C TRP A 34 -7.61 -13.52 13.39
N PRO A 35 -7.49 -14.32 14.48
CA PRO A 35 -6.92 -13.81 15.73
C PRO A 35 -5.37 -13.82 15.86
N PRO A 36 -4.56 -14.62 15.11
CA PRO A 36 -3.10 -14.53 15.26
C PRO A 36 -2.34 -14.01 14.03
N GLU A 37 -2.89 -14.10 12.81
CA GLU A 37 -2.13 -13.80 11.58
C GLU A 37 -2.43 -12.39 11.05
N LYS A 38 -1.41 -11.68 10.55
CA LYS A 38 -1.56 -10.29 10.10
C LYS A 38 -1.84 -10.25 8.59
N LEU A 39 -2.58 -9.23 8.18
CA LEU A 39 -2.68 -8.87 6.76
C LEU A 39 -1.34 -8.28 6.30
N VAL A 40 -0.71 -8.94 5.35
CA VAL A 40 0.58 -8.54 4.76
C VAL A 40 0.35 -8.00 3.36
N HIS A 41 0.94 -6.85 3.07
CA HIS A 41 1.03 -6.33 1.71
C HIS A 41 2.29 -6.88 1.07
N VAL A 42 2.11 -7.55 -0.06
CA VAL A 42 3.20 -8.06 -0.90
C VAL A 42 3.30 -7.16 -2.12
N VAL A 43 4.34 -6.33 -2.19
CA VAL A 43 4.53 -5.40 -3.33
C VAL A 43 5.21 -6.13 -4.48
N GLU A 44 4.50 -6.31 -5.60
CA GLU A 44 5.00 -7.04 -6.76
C GLU A 44 5.57 -6.11 -7.84
N LYS A 45 4.93 -4.96 -8.05
CA LYS A 45 5.41 -3.91 -8.97
C LYS A 45 5.28 -2.54 -8.33
N LEU A 46 6.31 -1.73 -8.53
CA LEU A 46 6.34 -0.33 -8.10
C LEU A 46 6.85 0.52 -9.27
N GLN A 47 6.10 1.56 -9.62
CA GLN A 47 6.44 2.50 -10.68
C GLN A 47 6.34 3.91 -10.14
N CYS A 48 7.33 4.74 -10.44
CA CYS A 48 7.35 6.14 -10.08
C CYS A 48 7.46 6.98 -11.35
N ARG A 49 6.73 8.09 -11.40
CA ARG A 49 6.89 9.11 -12.43
C ARG A 49 6.75 10.51 -11.85
N ALA A 50 7.37 11.49 -12.49
CA ALA A 50 7.10 12.89 -12.22
C ALA A 50 5.60 13.19 -12.41
N ASN A 51 5.03 14.02 -11.54
CA ASN A 51 3.64 14.42 -11.57
C ASN A 51 3.51 15.92 -11.28
N GLY A 52 3.16 16.70 -12.29
CA GLY A 52 3.18 18.16 -12.19
C GLY A 52 4.60 18.70 -12.07
N GLN A 53 4.74 19.86 -11.42
CA GLN A 53 6.02 20.57 -11.33
C GLN A 53 6.96 19.98 -10.26
N ASP A 54 6.40 19.55 -9.12
CA ASP A 54 7.17 19.15 -7.93
C ASP A 54 6.60 17.89 -7.24
N GLY A 55 5.75 17.14 -7.95
CA GLY A 55 5.10 15.96 -7.42
C GLY A 55 5.64 14.67 -8.01
N VAL A 56 5.34 13.56 -7.33
CA VAL A 56 5.63 12.20 -7.78
C VAL A 56 4.33 11.41 -7.74
N ALA A 57 4.02 10.71 -8.83
CA ALA A 57 2.99 9.69 -8.83
C ALA A 57 3.67 8.32 -8.62
N ILE A 58 3.32 7.64 -7.55
CA ILE A 58 3.78 6.30 -7.21
C ILE A 58 2.61 5.34 -7.48
N ARG A 59 2.85 4.32 -8.28
CA ARG A 59 1.89 3.25 -8.55
C ARG A 59 2.43 1.94 -8.02
N VAL A 60 1.60 1.23 -7.28
CA VAL A 60 1.96 -0.03 -6.64
C VAL A 60 0.92 -1.06 -7.01
N SER A 61 1.35 -2.25 -7.40
CA SER A 61 0.46 -3.41 -7.53
C SER A 61 1.03 -4.59 -6.78
N GLY A 62 0.15 -5.42 -6.24
CA GLY A 62 0.60 -6.55 -5.43
C GLY A 62 -0.52 -7.42 -4.91
N SER A 63 -0.16 -8.25 -3.92
CA SER A 63 -1.06 -9.20 -3.29
C SER A 63 -1.21 -8.91 -1.81
N PHE A 64 -2.42 -9.10 -1.29
CA PHE A 64 -2.64 -9.28 0.14
C PHE A 64 -2.47 -10.75 0.47
N ILE A 65 -1.62 -11.06 1.45
CA ILE A 65 -1.51 -12.41 2.01
C ILE A 65 -1.75 -12.39 3.51
N VAL A 66 -2.11 -13.54 4.05
CA VAL A 66 -2.09 -13.75 5.50
C VAL A 66 -0.68 -14.20 5.92
N GLY A 67 -0.08 -13.52 6.89
CA GLY A 67 1.28 -13.81 7.36
C GLY A 67 1.78 -12.86 8.44
N ASN A 68 3.07 -12.94 8.79
CA ASN A 68 3.63 -12.21 9.94
C ASN A 68 4.66 -11.12 9.56
N GLN A 69 5.02 -10.96 8.27
CA GLN A 69 6.11 -10.07 7.82
C GLN A 69 5.73 -9.36 6.51
N PHE A 70 6.10 -8.08 6.37
CA PHE A 70 5.94 -7.31 5.14
C PHE A 70 6.99 -7.71 4.10
N LEU A 71 6.59 -7.85 2.81
CA LEU A 71 7.44 -8.42 1.75
C LEU A 71 7.41 -7.57 0.47
N ILE A 72 8.57 -7.31 -0.13
CA ILE A 72 8.70 -6.64 -1.43
C ILE A 72 9.28 -7.64 -2.43
N CYS A 73 8.52 -7.99 -3.47
CA CYS A 73 8.85 -9.03 -4.47
C CYS A 73 9.39 -8.53 -5.81
N GLY A 74 9.61 -7.24 -5.99
CA GLY A 74 10.12 -6.74 -7.27
C GLY A 74 11.55 -7.21 -7.55
N ASP A 75 11.90 -7.40 -8.82
CA ASP A 75 13.28 -7.63 -9.30
C ASP A 75 14.22 -6.40 -9.09
N GLY A 76 13.81 -5.45 -8.24
CA GLY A 76 14.58 -4.27 -7.87
C GLY A 76 15.67 -4.57 -6.84
N MET A 77 16.41 -3.53 -6.45
CA MET A 77 17.40 -3.60 -5.37
C MET A 77 16.73 -4.09 -4.07
N GLN A 78 17.30 -5.12 -3.45
CA GLN A 78 16.92 -5.54 -2.10
C GLN A 78 17.06 -4.35 -1.15
N VAL A 79 16.03 -4.09 -0.37
CA VAL A 79 16.10 -3.10 0.71
C VAL A 79 16.88 -3.72 1.86
N GLU A 80 17.92 -3.03 2.32
CA GLU A 80 18.79 -3.49 3.41
C GLU A 80 17.97 -3.81 4.67
N GLY A 81 18.11 -5.02 5.20
CA GLY A 81 17.39 -5.48 6.39
C GLY A 81 16.02 -6.14 6.15
N LEU A 82 15.54 -6.24 4.91
CA LEU A 82 14.35 -7.03 4.57
C LEU A 82 14.73 -8.41 4.01
N PRO A 83 14.06 -9.50 4.44
CA PRO A 83 14.32 -10.83 3.91
C PRO A 83 13.96 -10.91 2.42
N ASN A 84 14.82 -11.56 1.63
CA ASN A 84 14.52 -11.86 0.24
C ASN A 84 13.43 -12.92 0.16
N LEU A 85 12.43 -12.76 -0.70
CA LEU A 85 11.37 -13.76 -0.83
C LEU A 85 11.85 -15.12 -1.31
N LYS A 86 12.95 -15.15 -2.07
CA LYS A 86 13.58 -16.41 -2.46
C LYS A 86 14.05 -17.21 -1.25
N ASP A 87 14.40 -16.54 -0.16
CA ASP A 87 14.89 -17.16 1.08
C ASP A 87 13.74 -17.58 2.02
N LEU A 88 12.53 -17.02 1.81
CA LEU A 88 11.38 -17.24 2.69
C LEU A 88 10.51 -18.45 2.29
N SER A 89 10.66 -19.00 1.08
CA SER A 89 9.83 -20.12 0.57
C SER A 89 8.32 -19.93 0.78
N ILE A 90 7.84 -18.68 0.74
CA ILE A 90 6.42 -18.39 0.98
C ILE A 90 5.65 -18.70 -0.28
N ASP A 91 4.71 -19.64 -0.18
CA ASP A 91 3.70 -19.89 -1.20
C ASP A 91 2.66 -18.76 -1.20
N ILE A 92 3.00 -17.65 -1.87
CA ILE A 92 2.14 -16.47 -2.01
C ILE A 92 0.78 -16.85 -2.63
N PRO A 93 0.70 -17.67 -3.70
CA PRO A 93 -0.57 -18.11 -4.27
C PRO A 93 -1.54 -18.74 -3.26
N SER A 94 -1.08 -19.66 -2.40
CA SER A 94 -1.99 -20.36 -1.46
C SER A 94 -2.43 -19.49 -0.28
N LYS A 95 -1.70 -18.41 0.02
CA LYS A 95 -2.01 -17.47 1.11
C LYS A 95 -2.66 -16.18 0.63
N ARG A 96 -2.87 -16.02 -0.67
CA ARG A 96 -3.43 -14.81 -1.27
C ARG A 96 -4.90 -14.64 -0.90
N MET A 97 -5.22 -13.50 -0.31
CA MET A 97 -6.59 -13.07 0.00
C MET A 97 -7.17 -12.14 -1.06
N GLY A 98 -6.32 -11.56 -1.89
CA GLY A 98 -6.70 -10.69 -2.99
C GLY A 98 -5.49 -9.97 -3.58
N THR A 99 -5.72 -9.20 -4.62
CA THR A 99 -4.72 -8.32 -5.23
C THR A 99 -5.13 -6.87 -5.08
N PHE A 100 -4.15 -5.98 -5.04
CA PHE A 100 -4.37 -4.55 -4.94
C PHE A 100 -3.64 -3.77 -6.03
N HIS A 101 -4.23 -2.61 -6.34
CA HIS A 101 -3.61 -1.56 -7.13
C HIS A 101 -3.77 -0.26 -6.35
N GLU A 102 -2.65 0.40 -6.07
CA GLU A 102 -2.60 1.66 -5.35
C GLU A 102 -1.91 2.73 -6.20
N GLN A 103 -2.42 3.96 -6.12
CA GLN A 103 -1.76 5.13 -6.64
C GLN A 103 -1.67 6.21 -5.56
N PHE A 104 -0.46 6.71 -5.34
CA PHE A 104 -0.18 7.84 -4.46
C PHE A 104 0.27 9.03 -5.29
N ILE A 105 -0.40 10.15 -5.14
CA ILE A 105 0.09 11.45 -5.60
C ILE A 105 0.76 12.13 -4.41
N VAL A 106 2.06 12.33 -4.53
CA VAL A 106 2.91 12.89 -3.48
C VAL A 106 3.39 14.26 -3.94
N GLU A 107 3.27 15.25 -3.07
CA GLU A 107 3.74 16.60 -3.32
C GLU A 107 4.67 17.07 -2.20
N LYS A 108 5.59 17.99 -2.54
CA LYS A 108 6.44 18.64 -1.56
C LYS A 108 5.64 19.60 -0.68
N ALA A 109 6.01 19.68 0.58
CA ALA A 109 5.57 20.75 1.46
C ALA A 109 6.43 22.01 1.30
N ASN A 110 5.94 23.12 1.86
CA ASN A 110 6.68 24.38 1.95
C ASN A 110 7.91 24.29 2.88
N ILE A 111 8.16 23.12 3.49
CA ILE A 111 9.29 22.84 4.36
C ILE A 111 10.15 21.78 3.67
N ILE A 112 11.46 22.04 3.59
CA ILE A 112 12.44 21.15 2.97
C ILE A 112 12.35 19.74 3.58
N GLY A 113 12.37 18.73 2.71
CA GLY A 113 12.38 17.32 3.11
C GLY A 113 11.03 16.78 3.62
N ARG A 114 9.95 17.57 3.57
CA ARG A 114 8.61 17.10 3.91
C ARG A 114 7.77 16.90 2.66
N TYR A 115 7.06 15.78 2.64
CA TYR A 115 6.12 15.41 1.59
C TYR A 115 4.78 15.02 2.20
N PHE A 116 3.71 15.20 1.43
CA PHE A 116 2.38 14.72 1.78
C PHE A 116 1.75 14.01 0.59
N ILE A 117 0.85 13.09 0.89
CA ILE A 117 0.03 12.41 -0.11
C ILE A 117 -1.21 13.26 -0.31
N THR A 118 -1.32 13.93 -1.46
CA THR A 118 -2.54 14.67 -1.81
C THR A 118 -3.68 13.74 -2.15
N LYS A 119 -3.38 12.63 -2.81
CA LYS A 119 -4.38 11.63 -3.22
C LYS A 119 -3.84 10.22 -3.08
N HIS A 120 -4.61 9.37 -2.42
CA HIS A 120 -4.43 7.92 -2.40
C HIS A 120 -5.64 7.28 -3.11
N GLU A 121 -5.41 6.54 -4.19
CA GLU A 121 -6.43 5.71 -4.85
C GLU A 121 -6.10 4.25 -4.59
N LEU A 122 -7.05 3.52 -4.01
CA LEU A 122 -6.92 2.10 -3.70
C LEU A 122 -8.00 1.31 -4.43
N PHE A 123 -7.58 0.26 -5.12
CA PHE A 123 -8.44 -0.71 -5.77
C PHE A 123 -8.05 -2.12 -5.32
N ILE A 124 -9.03 -2.91 -4.90
CA ILE A 124 -8.84 -4.28 -4.40
C ILE A 124 -9.72 -5.21 -5.22
N THR A 125 -9.14 -6.31 -5.69
CA THR A 125 -9.84 -7.42 -6.33
C THR A 125 -9.57 -8.69 -5.54
N GLN A 126 -10.63 -9.46 -5.29
CA GLN A 126 -10.57 -10.76 -4.62
C GLN A 126 -10.65 -11.89 -5.63
#